data_AF-A0A354HIH8-F1
#
_entry.id   AF-A0A354HIH8-F1
#
_cell.length_a   1.000
_cell.length_b   1.000
_cell.length_c   1.000
_cell.angle_alpha   90.00
_cell.angle_beta   90.00
_cell.angle_gamma   90.00
#
_symmetry.space_group_name_H-M   'P 1'
#
loop_
_entity.id
_entity.type
_entity.pdbx_description
1 polymer ?
#
loop_
_entity_poly.entity_id
_entity_poly.type
_entity_poly.pdbx_seq_one_letter_code
_entity_poly.pdbx_strand_id
1 'polypeptide(L)'
;MAFCTKCGAQVPDGSVFCTSCGAPVNAAPASEQPAAQQPAPEQAAPAPIPAPAPQQQQQQYQYQQQQQYQYQQAPADQYDHTSEFDPKDISDNKVYAMATYMLSVIGVVIALLASRDSKYLQFHVRQAMKLQITEILCTFLMIVPFLGWIAAPICILIVTVLQIIAFFQVCAGKAKEPAIVRSFPFMK
;
A
#
# COMPACT_ATOMS: atom_id res chain seq x y z
N MET A 1 17.89 -32.78 14.51
CA MET A 1 16.58 -32.12 14.38
C MET A 1 16.02 -31.93 15.77
N ALA A 2 15.66 -30.70 16.14
CA ALA A 2 15.08 -30.38 17.44
C ALA A 2 13.57 -30.12 17.34
N PHE A 3 12.89 -30.02 18.48
CA PHE A 3 11.48 -29.62 18.56
C PHE A 3 11.35 -28.39 19.47
N CYS A 4 10.49 -27.43 19.10
CA CYS A 4 10.29 -26.23 19.90
C CYS A 4 9.49 -26.54 21.16
N THR A 5 10.10 -26.37 22.33
CA THR A 5 9.46 -26.55 23.65
C THR A 5 8.25 -25.64 23.90
N LYS A 6 8.06 -24.58 23.09
CA LYS A 6 6.95 -23.63 23.21
C LYS A 6 5.73 -23.90 22.31
N CYS A 7 5.87 -24.71 21.25
CA CYS A 7 4.77 -24.97 20.29
C CYS A 7 4.74 -26.38 19.66
N GLY A 8 5.74 -27.23 19.93
CA GLY A 8 5.82 -28.60 19.39
C GLY A 8 6.25 -28.72 17.93
N ALA A 9 6.44 -27.62 17.20
CA ALA A 9 6.93 -27.65 15.82
C ALA A 9 8.36 -28.20 15.73
N GLN A 10 8.68 -28.91 14.63
CA GLN A 10 10.06 -29.29 14.31
C GLN A 10 10.89 -28.06 13.94
N VAL A 11 12.15 -28.08 14.35
CA VAL A 11 13.08 -26.95 14.25
C VAL A 11 14.36 -27.42 13.54
N PRO A 12 14.77 -26.78 12.43
CA PRO A 12 16.01 -27.08 11.74
C PRO A 12 17.24 -26.88 12.65
N ASP A 13 18.18 -27.81 12.58
CA ASP A 13 19.41 -27.76 13.37
C ASP A 13 20.23 -26.50 13.04
N GLY A 14 20.76 -25.83 14.07
CA GLY A 14 21.51 -24.58 13.93
C GLY A 14 20.67 -23.29 13.91
N SER A 15 19.34 -23.37 13.95
CA SER A 15 18.49 -22.17 14.07
C SER A 15 18.43 -21.64 15.52
N VAL A 16 18.33 -20.31 15.68
CA VAL A 16 18.33 -19.62 17.00
C VAL A 16 16.90 -19.39 17.54
N PHE A 17 15.92 -19.27 16.65
CA PHE A 17 14.51 -19.04 16.95
C PHE A 17 13.62 -19.99 16.13
N CYS A 18 12.50 -20.42 16.71
CA CYS A 18 11.53 -21.29 16.02
C CYS A 18 10.76 -20.50 14.95
N THR A 19 10.84 -20.95 13.70
CA THR A 19 10.17 -20.32 12.55
C THR A 19 8.64 -20.38 12.59
N SER A 20 8.03 -21.24 13.42
CA SER A 20 6.58 -21.37 13.55
C SER A 20 5.96 -20.52 14.68
N CYS A 21 6.75 -20.00 15.63
CA CYS A 21 6.22 -19.24 16.78
C CYS A 21 7.13 -18.13 17.33
N GLY A 22 8.33 -17.93 16.78
CA GLY A 22 9.28 -16.90 17.20
C GLY A 22 10.06 -17.19 18.49
N ALA A 23 9.72 -18.23 19.25
CA ALA A 23 10.40 -18.53 20.53
C ALA A 23 11.88 -18.92 20.32
N PRO A 24 12.82 -18.43 21.16
CA PRO A 24 14.22 -18.85 21.11
C PRO A 24 14.37 -20.32 21.48
N VAL A 25 15.26 -21.04 20.78
CA VAL A 25 15.38 -22.52 20.93
C VAL A 25 16.65 -22.98 21.64
N ASN A 26 17.54 -22.06 22.04
CA ASN A 26 18.78 -22.35 22.79
C ASN A 26 18.90 -21.51 24.08
N ALA A 27 17.82 -21.42 24.86
CA ALA A 27 17.85 -20.84 26.21
C ALA A 27 18.04 -21.95 27.25
N ALA A 28 19.26 -22.12 27.77
CA ALA A 28 19.51 -22.98 28.91
C ALA A 28 18.88 -22.37 30.18
N PRO A 29 18.23 -23.16 31.06
CA PRO A 29 17.59 -22.63 32.26
C PRO A 29 18.62 -22.23 33.31
N ALA A 30 18.44 -21.05 33.91
CA ALA A 30 19.14 -20.69 35.13
C ALA A 30 18.49 -21.42 36.31
N SER A 31 19.28 -22.18 37.07
CA SER A 31 18.89 -22.82 38.33
C SER A 31 19.86 -22.43 39.43
N GLU A 32 19.35 -21.99 40.56
CA GLU A 32 20.12 -21.54 41.72
C GLU A 32 20.84 -22.70 42.44
N GLN A 33 22.03 -22.46 43.00
CA GLN A 33 22.59 -23.03 44.26
C GLN A 33 23.95 -22.37 44.61
N PRO A 34 24.51 -22.47 45.85
CA PRO A 34 25.06 -21.27 46.52
C PRO A 34 26.44 -21.42 47.23
N ALA A 35 26.81 -20.36 47.98
CA ALA A 35 27.88 -20.23 49.02
C ALA A 35 29.35 -20.11 48.51
N ALA A 36 30.26 -19.31 49.10
CA ALA A 36 30.22 -18.22 50.12
C ALA A 36 31.53 -17.35 49.94
N GLN A 37 32.16 -16.57 50.85
CA GLN A 37 32.10 -16.37 52.31
C GLN A 37 32.83 -15.08 52.80
N GLN A 38 32.12 -14.15 53.48
CA GLN A 38 32.64 -13.07 54.38
C GLN A 38 33.61 -11.98 53.79
N PRO A 39 33.93 -10.89 54.52
CA PRO A 39 33.02 -9.87 55.08
C PRO A 39 33.39 -8.42 54.62
N ALA A 40 32.58 -7.42 55.01
CA ALA A 40 32.76 -6.00 54.62
C ALA A 40 33.96 -5.31 55.33
N PRO A 41 34.46 -4.17 54.77
CA PRO A 41 33.94 -2.90 55.28
C PRO A 41 33.59 -1.82 54.21
N GLU A 42 32.47 -1.15 54.48
CA GLU A 42 32.21 0.29 54.34
C GLU A 42 33.19 1.20 53.56
N GLN A 43 32.77 1.71 52.39
CA GLN A 43 32.88 3.14 52.07
C GLN A 43 32.01 3.59 50.88
N ALA A 44 31.51 4.84 50.95
CA ALA A 44 30.97 5.72 49.90
C ALA A 44 30.10 5.12 48.76
N ALA A 45 28.83 5.51 48.71
CA ALA A 45 27.90 5.16 47.61
C ALA A 45 28.31 5.81 46.27
N PRO A 46 28.50 5.02 45.18
CA PRO A 46 28.61 5.55 43.82
C PRO A 46 27.27 6.10 43.30
N ALA A 47 27.34 7.09 42.41
CA ALA A 47 26.15 7.72 41.83
C ALA A 47 25.35 6.79 40.88
N PRO A 48 24.07 7.08 40.60
CA PRO A 48 23.25 6.27 39.69
C PRO A 48 23.87 6.18 38.29
N ILE A 49 24.11 4.95 37.81
CA ILE A 49 24.55 4.68 36.45
C ILE A 49 23.39 5.01 35.50
N PRO A 50 23.57 5.84 34.45
CA PRO A 50 22.49 6.16 33.52
C PRO A 50 21.98 4.92 32.79
N ALA A 51 20.68 4.65 32.87
CA ALA A 51 20.05 3.60 32.08
C ALA A 51 20.11 3.94 30.57
N PRO A 52 20.35 2.96 29.68
CA PRO A 52 20.39 3.21 28.24
C PRO A 52 19.02 3.70 27.74
N ALA A 53 19.00 4.87 27.11
CA ALA A 53 17.77 5.55 26.74
C ALA A 53 17.00 4.86 25.59
N PRO A 54 15.65 4.85 25.59
CA PRO A 54 14.83 4.13 24.61
C PRO A 54 14.77 4.76 23.20
N GLN A 55 15.72 5.65 22.86
CA GLN A 55 15.65 6.49 21.66
C GLN A 55 15.81 5.70 20.34
N GLN A 56 16.60 4.62 20.32
CA GLN A 56 16.86 3.87 19.07
C GLN A 56 15.60 3.23 18.49
N GLN A 57 14.69 2.73 19.33
CA GLN A 57 13.48 2.06 18.83
C GLN A 57 12.46 3.05 18.24
N GLN A 58 12.36 4.27 18.77
CA GLN A 58 11.56 5.33 18.16
C GLN A 58 12.17 5.83 16.83
N GLN A 59 13.50 5.96 16.75
CA GLN A 59 14.17 6.36 15.51
C GLN A 59 13.87 5.41 14.35
N GLN A 60 13.82 4.08 14.58
CA GLN A 60 13.53 3.12 13.51
C GLN A 60 12.13 3.31 12.89
N TYR A 61 11.10 3.57 13.70
CA TYR A 61 9.76 3.90 13.18
C TYR A 61 9.74 5.25 12.43
N GLN A 62 10.47 6.25 12.93
CA GLN A 62 10.57 7.55 12.27
C GLN A 62 11.26 7.46 10.90
N TYR A 63 12.35 6.71 10.78
CA TYR A 63 13.04 6.50 9.49
C TYR A 63 12.15 5.80 8.46
N GLN A 64 11.34 4.81 8.86
CA GLN A 64 10.45 4.12 7.93
C GLN A 64 9.30 5.03 7.43
N GLN A 65 8.77 5.91 8.29
CA GLN A 65 7.79 6.92 7.87
C GLN A 65 8.43 7.99 6.96
N GLN A 66 9.67 8.40 7.23
CA GLN A 66 10.34 9.47 6.49
C GLN A 66 10.73 9.06 5.06
N GLN A 67 11.08 7.79 4.81
CA GLN A 67 11.37 7.29 3.47
C GLN A 67 10.17 7.36 2.50
N GLN A 68 8.93 7.34 2.99
CA GLN A 68 7.75 7.46 2.14
C GLN A 68 7.59 8.86 1.50
N TYR A 69 8.24 9.88 2.06
CA TYR A 69 8.16 11.27 1.58
C TYR A 69 9.27 11.68 0.59
N GLN A 70 10.32 10.86 0.40
CA GLN A 70 11.52 11.28 -0.35
C GLN A 70 11.54 10.85 -1.84
N TYR A 71 10.38 10.76 -2.49
CA TYR A 71 10.36 10.73 -3.96
C TYR A 71 10.69 12.13 -4.50
N GLN A 72 11.77 12.20 -5.30
CA GLN A 72 12.25 13.40 -5.98
C GLN A 72 11.08 14.22 -6.57
N GLN A 73 10.88 15.45 -6.08
CA GLN A 73 9.83 16.33 -6.58
C GLN A 73 10.16 16.81 -8.00
N ALA A 74 9.65 16.06 -8.98
CA ALA A 74 9.23 16.66 -10.24
C ALA A 74 8.19 17.76 -9.96
N PRO A 75 7.98 18.73 -10.88
CA PRO A 75 6.97 19.78 -10.71
C PRO A 75 5.62 19.20 -10.30
N ALA A 76 5.00 19.78 -9.27
CA ALA A 76 3.78 19.25 -8.67
C ALA A 76 2.68 19.07 -9.73
N ASP A 77 2.34 17.82 -10.03
CA ASP A 77 1.34 17.48 -11.03
C ASP A 77 -0.05 17.82 -10.47
N GLN A 78 -0.63 18.92 -10.94
CA GLN A 78 -1.94 19.43 -10.50
C GLN A 78 -3.11 18.45 -10.72
N TYR A 79 -2.87 17.34 -11.41
CA TYR A 79 -3.82 16.26 -11.65
C TYR A 79 -3.52 15.00 -10.82
N ASP A 80 -2.60 15.07 -9.85
CA ASP A 80 -2.21 13.99 -8.94
C ASP A 80 -2.79 14.21 -7.54
N HIS A 81 -4.01 13.74 -7.34
CA HIS A 81 -4.75 13.88 -6.09
C HIS A 81 -4.31 12.87 -5.03
N THR A 82 -3.23 12.10 -5.24
CA THR A 82 -2.81 11.01 -4.34
C THR A 82 -2.59 11.46 -2.90
N SER A 83 -2.12 12.69 -2.67
CA SER A 83 -1.93 13.27 -1.33
C SER A 83 -3.20 13.78 -0.66
N GLU A 84 -4.36 13.77 -1.33
CA GLU A 84 -5.67 14.12 -0.75
C GLU A 84 -6.34 12.94 -0.03
N PHE A 85 -5.83 11.72 -0.25
CA PHE A 85 -6.40 10.48 0.30
C PHE A 85 -5.53 9.92 1.42
N ASP A 86 -6.18 9.35 2.43
CA ASP A 86 -5.50 8.64 3.51
C ASP A 86 -4.85 7.35 2.98
N PRO A 87 -3.57 7.06 3.27
CA PRO A 87 -2.91 5.84 2.79
C PRO A 87 -3.63 4.53 3.13
N LYS A 88 -4.44 4.49 4.20
CA LYS A 88 -5.28 3.34 4.55
C LYS A 88 -6.52 3.23 3.66
N ASP A 89 -7.18 4.34 3.29
CA ASP A 89 -8.26 4.33 2.28
C ASP A 89 -7.73 3.80 0.94
N ILE A 90 -6.52 4.22 0.55
CA ILE A 90 -5.82 3.71 -0.64
C ILE A 90 -5.54 2.21 -0.52
N SER A 91 -5.01 1.70 0.61
CA SER A 91 -4.68 0.29 0.76
C SER A 91 -5.90 -0.62 0.73
N ASP A 92 -6.95 -0.24 1.45
CA ASP A 92 -8.13 -1.07 1.68
C ASP A 92 -9.00 -1.17 0.41
N ASN A 93 -9.07 -0.08 -0.37
CA ASN A 93 -9.94 0.00 -1.56
C ASN A 93 -9.21 -0.22 -2.89
N LYS A 94 -7.89 -0.48 -2.86
CA LYS A 94 -7.04 -0.63 -4.06
C LYS A 94 -7.58 -1.61 -5.09
N VAL A 95 -8.08 -2.77 -4.66
CA VAL A 95 -8.57 -3.83 -5.55
C VAL A 95 -9.88 -3.43 -6.24
N TYR A 96 -10.77 -2.72 -5.54
CA TYR A 96 -11.98 -2.16 -6.15
C TYR A 96 -11.65 -1.03 -7.14
N ALA A 97 -10.62 -0.22 -6.85
CA ALA A 97 -10.12 0.80 -7.79
C ALA A 97 -9.44 0.18 -9.01
N MET A 98 -8.84 -1.02 -8.91
CA MET A 98 -8.32 -1.76 -10.06
C MET A 98 -9.46 -2.30 -10.94
N ALA A 99 -10.54 -2.77 -10.30
CA ALA A 99 -11.68 -3.36 -11.00
C ALA A 99 -12.32 -2.40 -12.00
N THR A 100 -12.45 -1.10 -11.67
CA THR A 100 -13.08 -0.10 -12.56
C THR A 100 -12.38 0.06 -13.91
N TYR A 101 -11.07 -0.22 -13.99
CA TYR A 101 -10.30 -0.13 -15.24
C TYR A 101 -10.09 -1.48 -15.93
N MET A 102 -10.18 -2.61 -15.22
CA MET A 102 -9.99 -3.96 -15.78
C MET A 102 -11.29 -4.65 -16.20
N LEU A 103 -12.39 -4.44 -15.47
CA LEU A 103 -13.66 -5.14 -15.69
C LEU A 103 -14.72 -4.24 -16.36
N SER A 104 -14.30 -3.10 -16.93
CA SER A 104 -15.16 -2.12 -17.61
C SER A 104 -16.41 -1.79 -16.75
N VAL A 105 -17.60 -1.71 -17.34
CA VAL A 105 -18.88 -1.43 -16.67
C VAL A 105 -19.11 -2.32 -15.45
N ILE A 106 -18.76 -3.61 -15.50
CA ILE A 106 -18.95 -4.55 -14.37
C ILE A 106 -18.08 -4.12 -13.17
N GLY A 107 -16.84 -3.74 -13.44
CA GLY A 107 -15.93 -3.22 -12.41
C GLY A 107 -16.38 -1.92 -11.79
N VAL A 108 -16.92 -1.01 -12.61
CA VAL A 108 -17.52 0.26 -12.13
C VAL A 108 -18.74 0.01 -11.26
N VAL A 109 -19.61 -0.96 -11.58
CA VAL A 109 -20.75 -1.34 -10.74
C VAL A 109 -20.30 -1.95 -9.41
N ILE A 110 -19.31 -2.84 -9.41
CA ILE A 110 -18.74 -3.41 -8.18
C ILE A 110 -18.14 -2.29 -7.29
N ALA A 111 -17.37 -1.40 -7.89
CA ALA A 111 -16.76 -0.27 -7.16
C ALA A 111 -17.82 0.71 -6.63
N LEU A 112 -18.88 1.02 -7.38
CA LEU A 112 -19.99 1.88 -6.92
C LEU A 112 -20.71 1.32 -5.68
N LEU A 113 -20.80 -0.01 -5.54
CA LEU A 113 -21.37 -0.64 -4.37
C LEU A 113 -20.44 -0.56 -3.15
N ALA A 114 -19.12 -0.65 -3.37
CA ALA A 114 -18.09 -0.53 -2.33
C ALA A 114 -17.74 0.93 -1.96
N SER A 115 -17.93 1.90 -2.85
CA SER A 115 -17.42 3.28 -2.71
C SER A 115 -18.22 4.17 -1.76
N ARG A 116 -19.02 3.61 -0.84
CA ARG A 116 -19.85 4.40 0.07
C ARG A 116 -18.98 5.20 1.05
N ASP A 117 -18.00 4.52 1.63
CA ASP A 117 -17.17 5.06 2.73
C ASP A 117 -15.75 5.45 2.28
N SER A 118 -15.40 5.23 1.01
CA SER A 118 -14.07 5.47 0.43
C SER A 118 -14.06 6.68 -0.52
N LYS A 119 -13.27 7.71 -0.19
CA LYS A 119 -13.09 8.89 -1.06
C LYS A 119 -12.19 8.53 -2.26
N TYR A 120 -11.16 7.71 -2.01
CA TYR A 120 -10.25 7.20 -3.03
C TYR A 120 -11.01 6.41 -4.11
N LEU A 121 -11.94 5.53 -3.71
CA LEU A 121 -12.74 4.76 -4.66
C LEU A 121 -13.76 5.64 -5.41
N GLN A 122 -14.38 6.62 -4.75
CA GLN A 122 -15.26 7.61 -5.41
C GLN A 122 -14.52 8.45 -6.47
N PHE A 123 -13.23 8.73 -6.27
CA PHE A 123 -12.41 9.35 -7.32
C PHE A 123 -12.26 8.42 -8.53
N HIS A 124 -11.77 7.19 -8.32
CA HIS A 124 -11.55 6.25 -9.43
C HIS A 124 -12.85 5.82 -10.14
N VAL A 125 -13.98 5.75 -9.43
CA VAL A 125 -15.32 5.57 -10.03
C VAL A 125 -15.67 6.73 -10.96
N ARG A 126 -15.49 8.00 -10.55
CA ARG A 126 -15.73 9.17 -11.42
C ARG A 126 -14.84 9.15 -12.66
N GLN A 127 -13.53 8.93 -12.50
CA GLN A 127 -12.61 8.92 -13.64
C GLN A 127 -12.85 7.75 -14.60
N ALA A 128 -13.20 6.56 -14.10
CA ALA A 128 -13.60 5.42 -14.92
C ALA A 128 -14.93 5.68 -15.64
N MET A 129 -15.93 6.27 -14.97
CA MET A 129 -17.19 6.67 -15.62
C MET A 129 -16.98 7.68 -16.76
N LYS A 130 -16.05 8.65 -16.61
CA LYS A 130 -15.69 9.54 -17.72
C LYS A 130 -15.07 8.78 -18.90
N LEU A 131 -14.17 7.82 -18.65
CA LEU A 131 -13.59 6.95 -19.69
C LEU A 131 -14.66 6.10 -20.40
N GLN A 132 -15.51 5.39 -19.65
CA GLN A 132 -16.59 4.55 -20.20
C GLN A 132 -17.58 5.37 -21.04
N ILE A 133 -17.97 6.57 -20.61
CA ILE A 133 -18.83 7.46 -21.40
C ILE A 133 -18.11 7.91 -22.69
N THR A 134 -16.80 8.18 -22.62
CA THR A 134 -16.00 8.53 -23.81
C THR A 134 -15.94 7.37 -24.81
N GLU A 135 -15.69 6.14 -24.33
CA GLU A 135 -15.71 4.93 -25.15
C GLU A 135 -17.06 4.74 -25.86
N ILE A 136 -18.17 4.81 -25.11
CA ILE A 136 -19.54 4.72 -25.65
C ILE A 136 -19.77 5.83 -26.70
N LEU A 137 -19.36 7.07 -26.43
CA LEU A 137 -19.49 8.17 -27.40
C LEU A 137 -18.69 7.92 -28.70
N CYS A 138 -17.51 7.28 -28.61
CA CYS A 138 -16.73 6.89 -29.78
C CYS A 138 -17.41 5.80 -30.62
N THR A 139 -18.24 4.91 -30.04
CA THR A 139 -18.94 3.87 -30.80
C THR A 139 -19.94 4.45 -31.83
N PHE A 140 -20.61 5.56 -31.51
CA PHE A 140 -21.56 6.22 -32.42
C PHE A 140 -20.90 6.73 -33.71
N LEU A 141 -19.57 6.94 -33.73
CA LEU A 141 -18.85 7.31 -34.95
C LEU A 141 -19.00 6.24 -36.04
N MET A 142 -19.13 4.95 -35.69
CA MET A 142 -19.29 3.86 -36.67
C MET A 142 -20.61 3.91 -37.46
N ILE A 143 -21.56 4.77 -37.08
CA ILE A 143 -22.78 5.04 -37.87
C ILE A 143 -22.43 5.63 -39.25
N VAL A 144 -21.30 6.35 -39.37
CA VAL A 144 -20.82 6.90 -40.64
C VAL A 144 -19.93 5.87 -41.35
N PRO A 145 -20.32 5.33 -42.52
CA PRO A 145 -19.50 4.36 -43.25
C PRO A 145 -18.14 4.92 -43.67
N PHE A 146 -17.14 4.05 -43.79
CA PHE A 146 -15.75 4.35 -44.15
C PHE A 146 -15.01 5.27 -43.16
N LEU A 147 -15.41 6.56 -43.05
CA LEU A 147 -14.79 7.53 -42.15
C LEU A 147 -14.93 7.11 -40.68
N GLY A 148 -16.16 6.75 -40.28
CA GLY A 148 -16.43 6.29 -38.91
C GLY A 148 -15.73 4.98 -38.58
N TRP A 149 -15.60 4.08 -39.55
CA TRP A 149 -14.91 2.79 -39.38
C TRP A 149 -13.39 2.93 -39.21
N ILE A 150 -12.81 4.05 -39.62
CA ILE A 150 -11.38 4.38 -39.38
C ILE A 150 -11.24 5.23 -38.11
N ALA A 151 -12.09 6.25 -37.92
CA ALA A 151 -12.01 7.15 -36.78
C ALA A 151 -12.35 6.46 -35.45
N ALA A 152 -13.43 5.66 -35.40
CA ALA A 152 -13.87 4.99 -34.17
C ALA A 152 -12.80 4.09 -33.54
N PRO A 153 -12.16 3.13 -34.23
CA PRO A 153 -11.15 2.28 -33.61
C PRO A 153 -9.90 3.06 -33.18
N ILE A 154 -9.53 4.14 -33.87
CA ILE A 154 -8.43 5.03 -33.44
C ILE A 154 -8.79 5.72 -32.12
N CYS A 155 -9.98 6.30 -32.02
CA CYS A 155 -10.45 6.95 -30.80
C CYS A 155 -10.61 5.96 -29.63
N ILE A 156 -11.20 4.77 -29.88
CA ILE A 156 -11.36 3.71 -28.89
C ILE A 156 -9.98 3.25 -28.40
N LEU A 157 -9.02 2.96 -29.29
CA LEU A 157 -7.67 2.55 -28.92
C LEU A 157 -6.97 3.59 -28.02
N ILE A 158 -7.13 4.88 -28.29
CA ILE A 158 -6.61 5.96 -27.43
C ILE A 158 -7.26 5.90 -26.04
N VAL A 159 -8.58 5.73 -25.94
CA VAL A 159 -9.30 5.59 -24.66
C VAL A 159 -8.85 4.33 -23.90
N THR A 160 -8.68 3.20 -24.58
CA THR A 160 -8.18 1.96 -23.98
C THR A 160 -6.74 2.10 -23.45
N VAL A 161 -5.86 2.81 -24.17
CA VAL A 161 -4.50 3.12 -23.68
C VAL A 161 -4.55 4.01 -22.42
N LEU A 162 -5.43 5.01 -22.38
CA LEU A 162 -5.62 5.85 -21.18
C LEU A 162 -6.15 5.04 -19.98
N GLN A 163 -7.04 4.08 -20.22
CA GLN A 163 -7.57 3.16 -19.22
C GLN A 163 -6.50 2.19 -18.68
N ILE A 164 -5.61 1.68 -19.54
CA ILE A 164 -4.45 0.88 -19.13
C ILE A 164 -3.46 1.71 -18.29
N ILE A 165 -3.21 2.96 -18.68
CA ILE A 165 -2.37 3.89 -17.89
C ILE A 165 -3.00 4.15 -16.51
N ALA A 166 -4.31 4.39 -16.45
CA ALA A 166 -5.03 4.60 -15.19
C ALA A 166 -5.00 3.35 -14.29
N PHE A 167 -5.13 2.15 -14.86
CA PHE A 167 -4.94 0.89 -14.13
C PHE A 167 -3.54 0.80 -13.50
N PHE A 168 -2.47 1.06 -14.25
CA PHE A 168 -1.11 1.05 -13.69
C PHE A 168 -0.86 2.16 -12.66
N GLN A 169 -1.55 3.30 -12.76
CA GLN A 169 -1.55 4.33 -11.71
C GLN A 169 -2.20 3.80 -10.42
N VAL A 170 -3.33 3.08 -10.49
CA VAL A 170 -3.89 2.36 -9.33
C VAL A 170 -2.96 1.27 -8.81
N CYS A 171 -2.25 0.53 -9.68
CA CYS A 171 -1.21 -0.41 -9.23
C CYS A 171 -0.13 0.29 -8.39
N ALA A 172 0.25 1.51 -8.76
CA ALA A 172 1.16 2.38 -7.99
C ALA A 172 0.49 3.10 -6.79
N GLY A 173 -0.80 2.89 -6.55
CA GLY A 173 -1.57 3.54 -5.47
C GLY A 173 -1.88 5.02 -5.72
N LYS A 174 -1.87 5.48 -6.98
CA LYS A 174 -1.98 6.90 -7.35
C LYS A 174 -3.37 7.27 -7.86
N ALA A 175 -3.89 8.39 -7.37
CA ALA A 175 -5.15 9.00 -7.78
C ALA A 175 -4.90 10.12 -8.80
N LYS A 176 -4.47 9.75 -10.02
CA LYS A 176 -4.27 10.68 -11.13
C LYS A 176 -5.49 10.78 -12.05
N GLU A 177 -5.77 11.97 -12.57
CA GLU A 177 -6.77 12.10 -13.63
C GLU A 177 -6.23 11.60 -14.99
N PRO A 178 -6.97 10.75 -15.74
CA PRO A 178 -6.55 10.30 -17.06
C PRO A 178 -6.36 11.47 -18.04
N ALA A 179 -5.27 11.44 -18.79
CA ALA A 179 -4.99 12.45 -19.82
C ALA A 179 -6.10 12.50 -20.88
N ILE A 180 -6.25 13.65 -21.56
CA ILE A 180 -7.41 14.01 -22.39
C ILE A 180 -8.71 14.13 -21.57
N VAL A 181 -9.16 13.05 -20.93
CA VAL A 181 -10.45 12.94 -20.22
C VAL A 181 -10.59 13.94 -19.05
N ARG A 182 -9.48 14.29 -18.38
CA ARG A 182 -9.40 15.37 -17.38
C ARG A 182 -9.90 16.74 -17.86
N SER A 183 -9.95 16.98 -19.18
CA SER A 183 -10.48 18.23 -19.74
C SER A 183 -12.01 18.30 -19.79
N PHE A 184 -12.72 17.19 -19.59
CA PHE A 184 -14.16 17.16 -19.71
C PHE A 184 -14.85 17.66 -18.43
N PRO A 185 -15.81 18.61 -18.52
CA PRO A 185 -16.34 19.31 -17.35
C PRO A 185 -17.41 18.52 -16.56
N PHE A 186 -17.79 17.32 -17.02
CA PHE A 186 -18.85 16.51 -16.42
C PHE A 186 -18.33 15.54 -15.35
N MET A 187 -19.15 15.25 -14.33
CA MET A 187 -18.80 14.45 -13.14
C MET A 187 -17.52 14.95 -12.43
N LYS A 188 -17.69 16.06 -11.71
CA LYS A 188 -16.78 16.50 -10.65
C LYS A 188 -17.10 15.73 -9.37
#